data_AF-A0A2N2S4J2-F1
#
_entry.id   AF-A0A2N2S4J2-F1
#
_cell.length_a   1.000
_cell.length_b   1.000
_cell.length_c   1.000
_cell.angle_alpha   90.00
_cell.angle_beta   90.00
_cell.angle_gamma   90.00
#
_symmetry.space_group_name_H-M   'P 1'
#
loop_
_entity.id
_entity.type
_entity.pdbx_description
1 polymer ?
#
loop_
_entity_poly.entity_id
_entity_poly.type
_entity_poly.pdbx_seq_one_letter_code
_entity_poly.pdbx_strand_id
1 'polypeptide(L)'
;MNQAALFPPNPVSPDSMCLSVNDLAAPLVADLLARAAELRLGVERLDNGVTVIDGGIGVPGSIAAGLAIGEICMGGLGRVRLTTADPGAAWPTWLEVASAQPVLACLASQYAGWSLAASKEEAGGKKFFSLGSGPARALAGREPLFDELGYRDRAERGAVLVLLFAVTQGAFLIGAASALVMSLGTAITVSVLAILTEAREEE
;
A
#
# COMPACT_ATOMS: atom_id res chain seq x y z
N MET A 1 -25.02 15.00 19.09
CA MET A 1 -23.81 14.71 19.91
C MET A 1 -22.78 14.12 18.96
N ASN A 2 -21.68 14.83 18.71
CA ASN A 2 -20.73 14.50 17.65
C ASN A 2 -19.81 13.37 18.12
N GLN A 3 -19.85 12.19 17.48
CA GLN A 3 -19.05 11.02 17.89
C GLN A 3 -17.53 11.22 17.71
N ALA A 4 -17.11 12.27 16.98
CA ALA A 4 -15.71 12.60 16.73
C ALA A 4 -14.90 13.05 17.97
N ALA A 5 -15.53 13.22 19.13
CA ALA A 5 -14.88 13.68 20.36
C ALA A 5 -14.48 12.57 21.34
N LEU A 6 -14.73 11.28 21.03
CA LEU A 6 -14.53 10.18 21.98
C LEU A 6 -13.14 9.52 21.92
N PHE A 7 -12.33 9.84 20.91
CA PHE A 7 -10.95 9.37 20.81
C PHE A 7 -10.08 10.50 20.26
N PRO A 8 -9.37 11.28 21.10
CA PRO A 8 -8.30 12.12 20.58
C PRO A 8 -7.33 11.21 19.80
N PRO A 9 -6.72 11.68 18.68
CA PRO A 9 -5.69 10.90 18.01
C PRO A 9 -4.61 10.61 19.04
N ASN A 10 -4.51 9.35 19.44
CA ASN A 10 -3.53 8.98 20.44
C ASN A 10 -2.19 8.98 19.68
N PRO A 11 -1.24 9.86 20.05
CA PRO A 11 0.05 9.89 19.38
C PRO A 11 0.68 8.50 19.47
N VAL A 12 1.48 8.15 18.46
CA VAL A 12 2.23 6.90 18.48
C VAL A 12 3.00 6.81 19.80
N SER A 13 2.88 5.68 20.51
CA SER A 13 3.54 5.52 21.80
C SER A 13 5.07 5.71 21.65
N PRO A 14 5.77 6.29 22.64
CA PRO A 14 7.21 6.56 22.54
C PRO A 14 8.04 5.33 22.15
N ASP A 15 7.68 4.16 22.68
CA ASP A 15 8.34 2.89 22.37
C ASP A 15 8.16 2.46 20.91
N SER A 16 7.07 2.90 20.25
CA SER A 16 6.78 2.61 18.85
C SER A 16 7.43 3.61 17.89
N MET A 17 7.92 4.76 18.37
CA MET A 17 8.59 5.78 17.53
C MET A 17 9.95 5.30 16.98
N CYS A 18 10.52 4.22 17.53
CA CYS A 18 11.77 3.62 17.05
C CYS A 18 11.57 2.61 15.91
N LEU A 19 10.33 2.19 15.64
CA LEU A 19 10.04 1.21 14.60
C LEU A 19 10.07 1.87 13.23
N SER A 20 10.93 1.38 12.35
CA SER A 20 10.93 1.77 10.93
C SER A 20 10.03 0.85 10.12
N VAL A 21 8.93 1.38 9.58
CA VAL A 21 8.03 0.62 8.70
C VAL A 21 8.67 0.25 7.36
N ASN A 22 9.68 1.01 6.91
CA ASN A 22 10.43 0.71 5.70
C ASN A 22 11.45 -0.40 5.92
N ASP A 23 12.24 -0.34 7.00
CA ASP A 23 13.22 -1.40 7.30
C ASP A 23 12.52 -2.74 7.60
N LEU A 24 11.37 -2.70 8.29
CA LEU A 24 10.57 -3.90 8.56
C LEU A 24 9.93 -4.48 7.29
N ALA A 25 9.54 -3.64 6.33
CA ALA A 25 8.99 -4.11 5.06
C ALA A 25 10.05 -4.58 4.06
N ALA A 26 11.29 -4.08 4.15
CA ALA A 26 12.38 -4.42 3.23
C ALA A 26 12.62 -5.94 3.05
N PRO A 27 12.72 -6.77 4.11
CA PRO A 27 12.86 -8.22 3.92
C PRO A 27 11.64 -8.88 3.28
N LEU A 28 10.42 -8.35 3.50
CA LEU A 28 9.20 -8.86 2.86
C LEU A 28 9.19 -8.57 1.36
N VAL A 29 9.66 -7.38 0.98
CA VAL A 29 9.83 -7.00 -0.43
C VAL A 29 10.90 -7.86 -1.11
N ALA A 30 12.00 -8.16 -0.41
CA ALA A 30 13.03 -9.07 -0.91
C ALA A 30 12.50 -10.49 -1.13
N ASP A 31 11.69 -11.03 -0.21
CA ASP A 31 11.02 -12.34 -0.38
C ASP A 31 10.06 -12.32 -1.57
N LEU A 32 9.25 -11.26 -1.70
CA LEU A 32 8.31 -11.09 -2.81
C LEU A 32 9.03 -11.12 -4.17
N LEU A 33 10.17 -10.43 -4.28
CA LEU A 33 11.00 -10.42 -5.48
C LEU A 33 11.64 -11.79 -5.75
N ALA A 34 12.18 -12.45 -4.72
CA ALA A 34 12.78 -13.77 -4.84
C ALA A 34 11.78 -14.82 -5.33
N ARG A 35 10.50 -14.64 -5.01
CA ARG A 35 9.39 -15.54 -5.36
C ARG A 35 8.53 -15.02 -6.53
N ALA A 36 8.98 -14.01 -7.26
CA ALA A 36 8.18 -13.35 -8.29
C ALA A 36 7.58 -14.31 -9.32
N ALA A 37 8.35 -15.30 -9.80
CA ALA A 37 7.88 -16.30 -10.74
C ALA A 37 6.80 -17.22 -10.15
N GLU A 38 7.00 -17.70 -8.91
CA GLU A 38 6.02 -18.50 -8.16
C GLU A 38 4.71 -17.73 -7.96
N LEU A 39 4.83 -16.44 -7.63
CA LEU A 39 3.73 -15.54 -7.33
C LEU A 39 3.05 -14.95 -8.57
N ARG A 40 3.57 -15.25 -9.78
CA ARG A 40 3.10 -14.76 -11.08
C ARG A 40 3.13 -13.23 -11.19
N LEU A 41 4.23 -12.65 -10.71
CA LEU A 41 4.53 -11.22 -10.74
C LEU A 41 5.38 -10.86 -11.96
N GLY A 42 5.13 -9.68 -12.55
CA GLY A 42 6.04 -9.05 -13.49
C GLY A 42 7.04 -8.19 -12.72
N VAL A 43 8.33 -8.27 -13.07
CA VAL A 43 9.37 -7.45 -12.42
C VAL A 43 10.19 -6.77 -13.50
N GLU A 44 10.30 -5.45 -13.40
CA GLU A 44 11.10 -4.62 -14.28
C GLU A 44 12.00 -3.72 -13.43
N ARG A 45 13.30 -3.71 -13.75
CA ARG A 45 14.24 -2.75 -13.18
C ARG A 45 14.44 -1.63 -14.19
N LEU A 46 14.13 -0.40 -13.78
CA LEU A 46 14.34 0.79 -14.58
C LEU A 46 15.80 1.28 -14.45
N ASP A 47 16.25 2.04 -15.45
CA ASP A 47 17.63 2.55 -15.53
C ASP A 47 18.00 3.49 -14.37
N ASN A 48 17.00 4.12 -13.75
CA ASN A 48 17.18 4.99 -12.57
C ASN A 48 17.27 4.21 -11.24
N GLY A 49 17.35 2.88 -11.28
CA GLY A 49 17.45 2.05 -10.07
C GLY A 49 16.12 1.75 -9.39
N VAL A 50 14.98 2.21 -9.92
CA VAL A 50 13.65 1.82 -9.45
C VAL A 50 13.33 0.40 -9.88
N THR A 51 12.73 -0.40 -8.99
CA THR A 51 12.12 -1.68 -9.38
C THR A 51 10.61 -1.53 -9.39
N VAL A 52 10.00 -1.84 -10.53
CA VAL A 52 8.56 -1.92 -10.71
C VAL A 52 8.13 -3.38 -10.63
N ILE A 53 7.16 -3.68 -9.78
CA ILE A 53 6.57 -4.99 -9.62
C ILE A 53 5.11 -4.90 -10.03
N ASP A 54 4.76 -5.55 -11.12
CA ASP A 54 3.39 -5.72 -11.59
C ASP A 54 2.75 -6.94 -10.90
N GLY A 55 1.76 -6.67 -10.06
CA GLY A 55 0.99 -7.69 -9.34
C GLY A 55 -0.35 -8.05 -9.96
N GLY A 56 -0.72 -7.49 -11.12
CA GLY A 56 -2.05 -7.76 -11.70
C GLY A 56 -2.52 -6.89 -12.88
N ILE A 57 -1.67 -6.03 -13.46
CA ILE A 57 -2.01 -5.20 -14.63
C ILE A 57 -1.79 -5.97 -15.93
N GLY A 58 -0.55 -6.36 -16.20
CA GLY A 58 -0.13 -7.11 -17.37
C GLY A 58 0.11 -8.60 -17.10
N VAL A 59 0.08 -9.00 -15.82
CA VAL A 59 0.28 -10.38 -15.37
C VAL A 59 -0.91 -10.89 -14.55
N PRO A 60 -1.09 -12.22 -14.40
CA PRO A 60 -2.19 -12.76 -13.62
C PRO A 60 -2.15 -12.46 -12.12
N GLY A 61 -0.97 -12.26 -11.52
CA GLY A 61 -0.80 -12.15 -10.08
C GLY A 61 -1.23 -13.42 -9.33
N SER A 62 -1.37 -13.37 -8.00
CA SER A 62 -1.88 -14.50 -7.21
C SER A 62 -2.47 -14.04 -5.87
N ILE A 63 -3.27 -14.90 -5.23
CA ILE A 63 -3.74 -14.64 -3.85
C ILE A 63 -2.55 -14.49 -2.91
N ALA A 64 -1.55 -15.37 -3.03
CA ALA A 64 -0.33 -15.30 -2.23
C ALA A 64 0.42 -13.97 -2.43
N ALA A 65 0.48 -13.45 -3.67
CA ALA A 65 1.02 -12.13 -3.94
C ALA A 65 0.22 -11.03 -3.23
N GLY A 66 -1.11 -11.07 -3.31
CA GLY A 66 -1.97 -10.09 -2.63
C GLY A 66 -1.80 -10.08 -1.11
N LEU A 67 -1.68 -11.26 -0.49
CA LEU A 67 -1.41 -11.38 0.95
C LEU A 67 -0.05 -10.77 1.32
N ALA A 68 1.00 -11.11 0.58
CA ALA A 68 2.35 -10.57 0.81
C ALA A 68 2.41 -9.04 0.60
N ILE A 69 1.77 -8.54 -0.46
CA ILE A 69 1.65 -7.09 -0.72
C ILE A 69 0.88 -6.41 0.40
N GLY A 70 -0.19 -7.04 0.93
CA GLY A 70 -0.93 -6.52 2.08
C GLY A 70 -0.07 -6.39 3.34
N GLU A 71 0.79 -7.36 3.64
CA GLU A 71 1.73 -7.27 4.77
C GLU A 71 2.81 -6.19 4.54
N ILE A 72 3.28 -6.02 3.30
CA ILE A 72 4.18 -4.93 2.90
C ILE A 72 3.50 -3.57 3.07
N CYS A 73 2.24 -3.41 2.64
CA CYS A 73 1.46 -2.18 2.88
C CYS A 73 1.42 -1.83 4.35
N MET A 74 1.32 -2.83 5.23
CA MET A 74 1.25 -2.65 6.67
C MET A 74 2.62 -2.43 7.32
N GLY A 75 3.67 -2.20 6.53
CA GLY A 75 5.00 -1.86 7.04
C GLY A 75 5.67 -3.01 7.80
N GLY A 76 5.30 -4.27 7.50
CA GLY A 76 5.75 -5.44 8.25
C GLY A 76 5.18 -5.55 9.67
N LEU A 77 4.31 -4.63 10.08
CA LEU A 77 3.66 -4.60 11.40
C LEU A 77 2.26 -5.23 11.38
N GLY A 78 1.82 -5.74 10.23
CA GLY A 78 0.54 -6.42 10.04
C GLY A 78 0.71 -7.85 9.57
N ARG A 79 -0.27 -8.69 9.88
CA ARG A 79 -0.44 -10.03 9.32
C ARG A 79 -1.72 -10.08 8.52
N VAL A 80 -1.67 -10.65 7.32
CA VAL A 80 -2.82 -10.81 6.43
C VAL A 80 -2.95 -12.28 6.05
N ARG A 81 -4.09 -12.89 6.35
CA ARG A 81 -4.34 -14.32 6.12
C ARG A 81 -5.63 -14.52 5.37
N LEU A 82 -5.65 -15.45 4.41
CA LEU A 82 -6.88 -15.95 3.84
C LEU A 82 -7.45 -17.05 4.74
N THR A 83 -8.68 -16.88 5.18
CA THR A 83 -9.43 -17.90 5.91
C THR A 83 -10.56 -18.44 5.04
N THR A 84 -10.85 -19.73 5.20
CA THR A 84 -11.93 -20.43 4.50
C THR A 84 -13.04 -20.81 5.48
N ALA A 85 -14.28 -20.71 5.04
CA ALA A 85 -15.44 -21.14 5.80
C ALA A 85 -15.70 -22.64 5.69
N ASP A 86 -16.56 -23.14 6.57
CA ASP A 86 -17.18 -24.45 6.40
C ASP A 86 -18.09 -24.48 5.15
N PRO A 87 -18.28 -25.66 4.53
CA PRO A 87 -19.21 -25.82 3.41
C PRO A 87 -20.62 -25.31 3.73
N GLY A 88 -21.17 -24.47 2.87
CA GLY A 88 -22.53 -23.92 3.02
C GLY A 88 -22.59 -22.55 3.71
N ALA A 89 -21.45 -21.98 4.13
CA ALA A 89 -21.40 -20.60 4.60
C ALA A 89 -21.73 -19.59 3.47
N ALA A 90 -22.35 -18.46 3.85
CA ALA A 90 -22.66 -17.38 2.91
C ALA A 90 -21.42 -16.76 2.25
N TRP A 91 -20.27 -16.83 2.93
CA TRP A 91 -18.99 -16.32 2.46
C TRP A 91 -17.96 -17.44 2.52
N PRO A 92 -17.48 -17.97 1.38
CA PRO A 92 -16.57 -19.12 1.37
C PRO A 92 -15.17 -18.77 1.87
N THR A 93 -14.77 -17.49 1.77
CA THR A 93 -13.45 -17.01 2.19
C THR A 93 -13.50 -15.55 2.67
N TRP A 94 -12.61 -15.19 3.59
CA TRP A 94 -12.36 -13.79 4.00
C TRP A 94 -10.88 -13.57 4.32
N LEU A 95 -10.50 -12.31 4.49
CA LEU A 95 -9.19 -11.93 4.99
C LEU A 95 -9.25 -11.64 6.49
N GLU A 96 -8.33 -12.24 7.23
CA GLU A 96 -8.03 -11.86 8.62
C GLU A 96 -6.81 -10.95 8.63
N VAL A 97 -6.98 -9.77 9.24
CA VAL A 97 -5.93 -8.77 9.36
C VAL A 97 -5.73 -8.47 10.84
N ALA A 98 -4.48 -8.59 11.31
CA ALA A 98 -4.13 -8.34 12.69
C ALA A 98 -2.84 -7.52 12.79
N SER A 99 -2.77 -6.62 13.76
CA SER A 99 -1.57 -5.84 14.07
C SER A 99 -1.51 -5.52 15.56
N ALA A 100 -0.31 -5.64 16.15
CA ALA A 100 -0.04 -5.12 17.49
C ALA A 100 0.31 -3.62 17.49
N GLN A 101 0.47 -3.01 16.31
CA GLN A 101 0.82 -1.61 16.10
C GLN A 101 -0.12 -0.98 15.07
N PRO A 102 -1.45 -0.97 15.30
CA PRO A 102 -2.44 -0.63 14.28
C PRO A 102 -2.32 0.80 13.75
N VAL A 103 -1.87 1.77 14.58
CA VAL A 103 -1.67 3.15 14.12
C VAL A 103 -0.55 3.22 13.07
N LEU A 104 0.60 2.58 13.33
CA LEU A 104 1.71 2.53 12.38
C LEU A 104 1.36 1.69 11.15
N ALA A 105 0.84 0.49 11.37
CA ALA A 105 0.52 -0.44 10.29
C ALA A 105 -0.57 0.10 9.35
N CYS A 106 -1.66 0.64 9.90
CA CYS A 106 -2.82 1.07 9.12
C CYS A 106 -2.70 2.51 8.64
N LEU A 107 -2.32 3.47 9.48
CA LEU A 107 -2.32 4.89 9.12
C LEU A 107 -0.97 5.37 8.57
N ALA A 108 0.13 5.06 9.28
CA ALA A 108 1.45 5.52 8.84
C ALA A 108 1.96 4.79 7.59
N SER A 109 1.45 3.57 7.33
CA SER A 109 1.87 2.73 6.20
C SER A 109 0.70 2.42 5.25
N GLN A 110 -0.24 1.54 5.61
CA GLN A 110 -1.21 0.96 4.67
C GLN A 110 -2.15 1.98 4.01
N TYR A 111 -2.51 3.04 4.71
CA TYR A 111 -3.44 4.05 4.21
C TYR A 111 -2.98 4.61 2.84
N ALA A 112 -3.90 4.69 1.88
CA ALA A 112 -3.63 5.20 0.54
C ALA A 112 -3.77 6.73 0.49
N GLY A 113 -2.98 7.41 1.32
CA GLY A 113 -3.12 8.86 1.56
C GLY A 113 -2.27 9.75 0.65
N TRP A 114 -1.27 9.21 -0.04
CA TRP A 114 -0.37 10.02 -0.87
C TRP A 114 -0.92 10.18 -2.29
N SER A 115 -1.37 11.39 -2.64
CA SER A 115 -1.77 11.69 -4.02
C SER A 115 -0.55 11.85 -4.93
N LEU A 116 -0.43 10.97 -5.92
CA LEU A 116 0.61 10.99 -6.94
C LEU A 116 0.00 11.46 -8.26
N ALA A 117 0.48 12.58 -8.79
CA ALA A 117 0.02 13.15 -10.05
C ALA A 117 1.23 13.53 -10.91
N ALA A 118 1.17 13.22 -12.20
CA ALA A 118 2.12 13.72 -13.18
C ALA A 118 1.38 14.31 -14.39
N SER A 119 1.93 15.40 -14.91
CA SER A 119 1.43 16.08 -16.11
C SER A 119 1.58 15.19 -17.36
N LYS A 120 0.95 15.60 -18.47
CA LYS A 120 1.06 14.85 -19.73
C LYS A 120 2.49 14.87 -20.27
N GLU A 121 3.18 15.98 -20.05
CA GLU A 121 4.57 16.21 -20.43
C GLU A 121 5.51 15.25 -19.67
N GLU A 122 5.24 15.02 -18.38
CA GLU A 122 6.01 14.13 -17.51
C GLU A 122 5.68 12.64 -17.71
N ALA A 123 4.45 12.32 -18.13
CA ALA A 123 3.95 10.94 -18.24
C ALA A 123 3.71 10.48 -19.70
N GLY A 124 4.48 11.01 -20.66
CA GLY A 124 4.51 10.49 -22.03
C GLY A 124 3.19 10.65 -22.81
N GLY A 125 2.47 11.76 -22.58
CA GLY A 125 1.28 12.16 -23.33
C GLY A 125 -0.06 11.88 -22.66
N LYS A 126 -0.08 11.21 -21.50
CA LYS A 126 -1.30 10.94 -20.72
C LYS A 126 -1.17 11.50 -19.30
N LYS A 127 -2.26 12.04 -18.77
CA LYS A 127 -2.30 12.51 -17.37
C LYS A 127 -2.25 11.28 -16.46
N PHE A 128 -1.32 11.26 -15.52
CA PHE A 128 -1.20 10.20 -14.53
C PHE A 128 -1.78 10.66 -13.19
N PHE A 129 -2.59 9.80 -12.56
CA PHE A 129 -3.09 10.00 -11.21
C PHE A 129 -3.23 8.65 -10.51
N SER A 130 -2.70 8.55 -9.29
CA SER A 130 -2.75 7.36 -8.45
C SER A 130 -2.69 7.74 -6.97
N LEU A 131 -3.13 6.83 -6.11
CA LEU A 131 -2.96 6.94 -4.67
C LEU A 131 -1.83 5.99 -4.23
N GLY A 132 -0.79 6.55 -3.63
CA GLY A 132 0.29 5.83 -2.98
C GLY A 132 -0.14 5.33 -1.60
N SER A 133 0.22 4.10 -1.31
CA SER A 133 0.08 3.38 -0.04
C SER A 133 1.46 2.83 0.39
N GLY A 134 1.55 2.36 1.63
CA GLY A 134 2.71 1.62 2.12
C GLY A 134 3.77 2.50 2.79
N PRO A 135 4.88 1.87 3.20
CA PRO A 135 5.77 2.41 4.23
C PRO A 135 6.52 3.66 3.77
N ALA A 136 6.80 3.83 2.48
CA ALA A 136 7.49 5.01 1.99
C ALA A 136 6.70 6.32 2.14
N ARG A 137 5.38 6.26 2.38
CA ARG A 137 4.61 7.45 2.78
C ARG A 137 5.20 8.10 4.03
N ALA A 138 5.68 7.29 4.98
CA ALA A 138 6.28 7.76 6.21
C ALA A 138 7.67 8.38 6.04
N LEU A 139 8.36 8.11 4.92
CA LEU A 139 9.60 8.81 4.54
C LEU A 139 9.27 10.15 3.88
N ALA A 140 8.39 10.12 2.88
CA ALA A 140 8.01 11.32 2.12
C ALA A 140 7.27 12.34 2.99
N GLY A 141 6.43 11.87 3.90
CA GLY A 141 5.76 12.67 4.93
C GLY A 141 5.00 13.88 4.38
N ARG A 142 4.38 13.71 3.20
CA ARG A 142 3.66 14.75 2.44
C ARG A 142 2.27 15.06 3.00
N GLU A 143 1.77 14.23 3.90
CA GLU A 143 0.41 14.31 4.44
C GLU A 143 0.45 14.96 5.83
N PRO A 144 -0.51 15.86 6.17
CA PRO A 144 -0.65 16.42 7.52
C PRO A 144 -0.77 15.36 8.62
N LEU A 145 -1.26 14.17 8.24
CA LEU A 145 -1.35 12.99 9.10
C LEU A 145 -0.04 12.69 9.86
N PHE A 146 1.12 12.84 9.23
CA PHE A 146 2.39 12.50 9.88
C PHE A 146 2.76 13.46 11.02
N ASP A 147 2.28 14.71 10.97
CA ASP A 147 2.44 15.66 12.07
C ASP A 147 1.48 15.32 13.22
N GLU A 148 0.25 14.91 12.90
CA GLU A 148 -0.74 14.45 13.90
C GLU A 148 -0.29 13.17 14.61
N LEU A 149 0.34 12.24 13.87
CA LEU A 149 0.85 10.99 14.43
C LEU A 149 2.13 11.19 15.25
N GLY A 150 2.84 12.30 15.06
CA GLY A 150 4.17 12.51 15.63
C GLY A 150 5.19 11.48 15.13
N TYR A 151 5.01 10.97 13.91
CA TYR A 151 5.81 9.88 13.36
C TYR A 151 6.28 10.20 11.95
N ARG A 152 7.59 10.04 11.72
CA ARG A 152 8.23 10.03 10.41
C ARG A 152 9.29 8.94 10.44
N ASP A 153 9.35 8.16 9.38
CA ASP A 153 10.30 7.06 9.30
C ASP A 153 11.72 7.59 8.99
N ARG A 154 12.73 6.80 9.34
CA ARG A 154 14.13 7.05 9.04
C ARG A 154 14.74 5.75 8.54
N ALA A 155 14.80 5.61 7.22
CA ALA A 155 15.41 4.47 6.54
C ALA A 155 16.24 4.96 5.35
N GLU A 156 17.30 4.21 5.00
CA GLU A 156 18.11 4.51 3.81
C GLU A 156 17.39 4.17 2.50
N ARG A 157 16.38 3.28 2.57
CA ARG A 157 15.61 2.81 1.42
C ARG A 157 14.14 2.76 1.79
N GLY A 158 13.28 3.18 0.85
CA GLY A 158 11.84 3.13 1.01
C GLY A 158 11.18 2.16 0.05
N ALA A 159 10.13 1.47 0.50
CA ALA A 159 9.23 0.74 -0.41
C ALA A 159 7.93 1.52 -0.57
N VAL A 160 7.61 1.98 -1.78
CA VAL A 160 6.32 2.61 -2.08
C VAL A 160 5.43 1.58 -2.77
N LEU A 161 4.28 1.25 -2.19
CA LEU A 161 3.23 0.61 -2.96
C LEU A 161 2.43 1.68 -3.69
N VAL A 162 2.54 1.73 -5.01
CA VAL A 162 1.75 2.64 -5.83
C VAL A 162 0.52 1.89 -6.31
N LEU A 163 -0.59 2.06 -5.60
CA LEU A 163 -1.87 1.51 -6.06
C LEU A 163 -2.33 2.31 -7.28
N LEU A 164 -1.98 1.83 -8.47
CA LEU A 164 -2.64 2.27 -9.68
C LEU A 164 -4.06 1.73 -9.66
N PHE A 165 -5.01 2.57 -9.26
CA PHE A 165 -6.36 2.43 -9.77
C PHE A 165 -6.28 2.72 -11.27
N ALA A 166 -6.19 1.68 -12.09
CA ALA A 166 -6.67 1.77 -13.45
C ALA A 166 -8.21 1.91 -13.38
N VAL A 167 -8.72 3.06 -12.93
CA VAL A 167 -9.99 3.53 -13.49
C VAL A 167 -9.62 3.78 -14.94
N THR A 168 -9.90 2.78 -15.78
CA THR A 168 -9.80 2.86 -17.23
C THR A 168 -10.23 4.25 -17.64
N GLN A 169 -9.30 5.04 -18.19
CA GLN A 169 -9.61 6.34 -18.77
C GLN A 169 -10.55 6.07 -19.96
N GLY A 170 -11.85 6.07 -19.65
CA GLY A 170 -12.91 5.65 -20.56
C GLY A 170 -14.27 5.85 -19.90
N ALA A 171 -14.83 7.03 -20.10
CA ALA A 171 -16.20 7.45 -19.80
C ALA A 171 -16.57 7.71 -18.32
N PHE A 172 -16.66 8.99 -18.02
CA PHE A 172 -17.41 9.58 -16.91
C PHE A 172 -18.90 9.26 -17.11
N LEU A 173 -19.51 8.44 -16.25
CA LEU A 173 -20.96 8.50 -15.99
C LEU A 173 -21.26 8.09 -14.54
N ILE A 174 -21.76 9.10 -13.82
CA ILE A 174 -22.59 9.03 -12.60
C ILE A 174 -21.80 8.79 -11.30
N GLY A 175 -21.78 9.86 -10.49
CA GLY A 175 -21.32 9.82 -9.11
C GLY A 175 -22.27 9.06 -8.18
N ALA A 176 -21.80 8.92 -6.94
CA ALA A 176 -22.49 8.33 -5.79
C ALA A 176 -22.63 6.79 -5.80
N ALA A 177 -21.52 6.06 -5.61
CA ALA A 177 -21.59 4.68 -5.08
C ALA A 177 -20.29 4.11 -4.46
N SER A 178 -19.26 4.89 -4.10
CA SER A 178 -18.00 4.28 -3.60
C SER A 178 -17.96 3.97 -2.10
N ALA A 179 -19.07 4.17 -1.37
CA ALA A 179 -19.27 3.60 -0.03
C ALA A 179 -19.93 2.20 -0.08
N LEU A 180 -20.15 1.61 -1.26
CA LEU A 180 -20.89 0.36 -1.44
C LEU A 180 -20.08 -0.76 -2.14
N VAL A 181 -18.74 -0.71 -2.11
CA VAL A 181 -17.88 -1.83 -2.53
C VAL A 181 -17.03 -2.31 -1.35
N MET A 182 -17.72 -2.53 -0.22
CA MET A 182 -17.23 -3.27 0.95
C MET A 182 -18.18 -4.42 1.32
N SER A 183 -19.13 -4.79 0.44
CA SER A 183 -20.11 -5.86 0.75
C SER A 183 -20.37 -6.91 -0.32
N LEU A 184 -19.62 -6.97 -1.42
CA LEU A 184 -19.80 -8.03 -2.43
C LEU A 184 -18.45 -8.52 -2.94
N GLY A 185 -18.09 -9.72 -2.48
CA GLY A 185 -17.37 -10.76 -3.23
C GLY A 185 -16.11 -10.37 -4.00
N THR A 186 -14.96 -10.80 -3.47
CA THR A 186 -13.73 -11.09 -4.24
C THR A 186 -13.17 -9.92 -5.06
N ALA A 187 -12.61 -8.93 -4.38
CA ALA A 187 -11.77 -7.92 -5.02
C ALA A 187 -10.38 -8.52 -5.31
N ILE A 188 -10.06 -8.71 -6.58
CA ILE A 188 -8.67 -8.88 -7.03
C ILE A 188 -8.00 -7.51 -6.89
N THR A 189 -7.06 -7.40 -5.97
CA THR A 189 -6.26 -6.19 -5.77
C THR A 189 -5.24 -6.06 -6.90
N VAL A 190 -5.48 -5.15 -7.85
CA VAL A 190 -4.46 -4.74 -8.83
C VAL A 190 -3.45 -3.86 -8.09
N SER A 191 -2.20 -4.33 -8.03
CA SER A 191 -1.13 -3.68 -7.27
C SER A 191 0.06 -3.42 -8.19
N VAL A 192 0.60 -2.20 -8.18
CA VAL A 192 1.96 -1.93 -8.65
C VAL A 192 2.78 -1.54 -7.43
N LEU A 193 3.79 -2.34 -7.10
CA LEU A 193 4.76 -1.97 -6.08
C LEU A 193 5.92 -1.29 -6.80
N ALA A 194 6.12 0.00 -6.55
CA ALA A 194 7.21 0.78 -7.12
C ALA A 194 8.21 1.08 -6.00
N ILE A 195 9.31 0.33 -5.96
CA ILE A 195 10.33 0.53 -4.95
C ILE A 195 11.17 1.73 -5.38
N LEU A 196 10.96 2.88 -4.74
CA LEU A 196 11.76 4.08 -4.97
C LEU A 196 13.03 4.03 -4.10
N THR A 197 14.19 4.01 -4.75
CA THR A 197 15.46 4.32 -4.10
C THR A 197 15.66 5.83 -4.20
N GLU A 198 15.55 6.58 -3.10
CA GLU A 198 16.02 7.96 -3.08
C GLU A 198 17.55 7.95 -3.13
N ALA A 199 18.12 8.47 -4.23
CA ALA A 199 19.47 8.98 -4.20
C ALA A 199 19.40 10.35 -3.50
N ARG A 200 20.15 10.52 -2.41
CA ARG A 200 20.33 11.84 -1.79
C ARG A 200 20.95 12.77 -2.83
N GLU A 201 20.25 13.84 -3.19
CA GLU A 201 20.92 15.04 -3.69
C GLU A 201 21.64 15.67 -2.49
N GLU A 202 22.97 15.69 -2.55
CA GLU A 202 23.79 16.48 -1.63
C GLU A 202 23.63 17.96 -2.00
N GLU A 203 23.14 18.77 -1.05
CA GLU A 203 23.29 20.23 -1.03
C GLU A 203 23.94 20.65 0.29
#